data_AF-A0A1Y1WFQ9-F1
#
_entry.id   AF-A0A1Y1WFQ9-F1
#
_cell.length_a   1.000
_cell.length_b   1.000
_cell.length_c   1.000
_cell.angle_alpha   90.00
_cell.angle_beta   90.00
_cell.angle_gamma   90.00
#
_symmetry.space_group_name_H-M   'P 1'
#
loop_
_entity.id
_entity.type
_entity.pdbx_description
1 polymer ?
#
loop_
_entity_poly.entity_id
_entity_poly.type
_entity_poly.pdbx_seq_one_letter_code
_entity_poly.pdbx_strand_id
1 'polypeptide(L)'
;MRKPKWARCQIACSWTVPARLQISAKELVLDIYGKLSNSLGDPAAQDYIHMLQSRYILVGATLFDLARVFGTAQTQQVEGVLDQLCANAPWLLSEIEAAYDLLMEQLTEFERRYTGSGLPESLERVCRDLQLHLGIAQSWRGLAEVCIAAVMVLAQDKQCLLRLSRVYGTVTHLVVGLERKAMDAEGKETYGRIVELAKKLKWQWCSLAFHICRLLLDPAGEQAKHRKVKAELSVASGSAVFMELLDSMETQFTELVPFSNAPILFDIEFGFGLRPMLRHAAGSSGDFDEAQLDYIIMSIDQLRAQWSSGNDTEATANDSAIDAEVVAQVQELIPDLGAGFVRACLAYYDLNPEAVIMAILEDNLPPSLAGLDRTMADTPVATTAAPTTGIPSTAASVADESAAESDAPTAEHSALDARRNIFDNDEFDIFRRNTLDWSRVHRKKADEQTDINAGDHAVKSRIMEIVQRIEEDDEYDDTYDDTVQDNAVNDAQDADEFIDASKKRGLPEPAAHKSDGAPG
;
A
#
# COMPACT_ATOMS: atom_id res chain seq x y z
N MET A 1 4.18 -47.80 -40.22
CA MET A 1 3.45 -47.57 -38.95
C MET A 1 3.52 -46.08 -38.62
N ARG A 2 2.37 -45.39 -38.72
CA ARG A 2 2.23 -43.95 -38.51
C ARG A 2 1.86 -43.70 -37.04
N LYS A 3 2.60 -42.82 -36.36
CA LYS A 3 2.34 -42.42 -34.97
C LYS A 3 0.98 -41.68 -34.87
N PRO A 4 0.23 -41.83 -33.76
CA PRO A 4 -1.11 -41.28 -33.61
C PRO A 4 -1.12 -39.75 -33.46
N LYS A 5 -2.19 -39.13 -33.97
CA LYS A 5 -2.37 -37.67 -34.20
C LYS A 5 -2.75 -36.84 -32.96
N TRP A 6 -2.67 -37.37 -31.74
CA TRP A 6 -3.04 -36.60 -30.54
C TRP A 6 -1.92 -35.70 -30.01
N ALA A 7 -0.67 -35.87 -30.47
CA ALA A 7 0.48 -35.06 -30.05
C ALA A 7 0.59 -33.67 -30.74
N ARG A 8 -0.54 -33.09 -31.22
CA ARG A 8 -0.55 -31.80 -31.92
C ARG A 8 -1.58 -30.78 -31.43
N CYS A 9 -2.27 -31.06 -30.32
CA CYS A 9 -3.13 -30.08 -29.64
C CYS A 9 -2.50 -29.63 -28.32
N GLN A 10 -1.37 -28.94 -28.39
CA GLN A 10 -1.12 -27.85 -27.44
C GLN A 10 -1.83 -26.62 -28.00
N ILE A 11 -3.14 -26.56 -27.79
CA ILE A 11 -3.87 -25.30 -27.93
C ILE A 11 -3.50 -24.51 -26.69
N ALA A 12 -2.69 -23.47 -26.89
CA ALA A 12 -2.48 -22.43 -25.91
C ALA A 12 -3.84 -21.86 -25.51
N CYS A 13 -4.32 -22.17 -24.32
CA CYS A 13 -5.42 -21.45 -23.69
C CYS A 13 -4.90 -20.08 -23.24
N SER A 14 -4.64 -19.19 -24.20
CA SER A 14 -4.60 -17.75 -23.97
C SER A 14 -5.94 -17.18 -24.38
N TRP A 15 -6.97 -17.36 -23.55
CA TRP A 15 -8.15 -16.51 -23.64
C TRP A 15 -7.79 -15.16 -23.04
N THR A 16 -7.07 -14.34 -23.81
CA THR A 16 -6.95 -12.93 -23.49
C THR A 16 -8.28 -12.28 -23.83
N VAL A 17 -9.13 -12.11 -22.81
CA VAL A 17 -10.35 -11.30 -22.93
C VAL A 17 -9.92 -9.91 -23.43
N PRO A 18 -10.52 -9.39 -24.51
CA PRO A 18 -10.17 -8.06 -25.01
C PRO A 18 -10.28 -7.02 -23.90
N ALA A 19 -9.29 -6.14 -23.76
CA ALA A 19 -9.23 -5.17 -22.65
C ALA A 19 -10.53 -4.35 -22.50
N ARG A 20 -11.23 -4.05 -23.61
CA ARG A 20 -12.54 -3.37 -23.60
C ARG A 20 -13.66 -4.19 -22.94
N LEU A 21 -13.68 -5.51 -23.14
CA LEU A 21 -14.64 -6.41 -22.48
C LEU A 21 -14.28 -6.61 -21.00
N GLN A 22 -13.00 -6.60 -20.64
CA GLN A 22 -12.57 -6.63 -19.24
C GLN A 22 -12.96 -5.36 -18.47
N ILE A 23 -12.84 -4.18 -19.09
CA ILE A 23 -13.28 -2.91 -18.51
C ILE A 23 -14.80 -2.90 -18.32
N SER A 24 -15.57 -3.30 -19.35
CA SER A 24 -17.03 -3.36 -19.28
C SER A 24 -17.55 -4.36 -18.24
N ALA A 25 -16.90 -5.52 -18.09
CA ALA A 25 -17.26 -6.50 -17.06
C ALA A 25 -16.95 -5.98 -15.64
N LYS A 26 -15.82 -5.28 -15.46
CA LYS A 26 -15.45 -4.65 -14.19
C LYS A 26 -16.47 -3.59 -13.76
N GLU A 27 -16.84 -2.69 -14.66
CA GLU A 27 -17.86 -1.65 -14.39
C GLU A 27 -19.22 -2.26 -14.04
N LEU A 28 -19.61 -3.34 -14.72
CA LEU A 28 -20.87 -4.04 -14.45
C LEU A 28 -20.87 -4.73 -13.07
N VAL A 29 -19.76 -5.34 -12.66
CA VAL A 29 -19.62 -5.93 -11.32
C VAL A 29 -19.81 -4.85 -10.24
N LEU A 30 -19.15 -3.69 -10.39
CA LEU A 30 -19.29 -2.61 -9.42
C LEU A 30 -20.71 -2.02 -9.38
N ASP A 31 -21.38 -1.90 -10.54
CA ASP A 31 -22.78 -1.46 -10.61
C ASP A 31 -23.74 -2.45 -9.93
N ILE A 32 -23.51 -3.77 -10.07
CA ILE A 32 -24.28 -4.79 -9.35
C ILE A 32 -24.12 -4.61 -7.84
N TYR A 33 -22.89 -4.49 -7.35
CA TYR A 33 -22.65 -4.31 -5.91
C TYR A 33 -23.16 -2.97 -5.39
N GLY A 34 -23.11 -1.90 -6.20
CA GLY A 34 -23.72 -0.61 -5.86
C GLY A 34 -25.25 -0.67 -5.80
N LYS A 35 -25.90 -1.44 -6.68
CA LYS A 35 -27.35 -1.68 -6.59
C LYS A 35 -27.69 -2.53 -5.37
N LEU A 36 -26.88 -3.54 -5.08
CA LEU A 36 -27.02 -4.40 -3.90
C LEU A 36 -26.88 -3.58 -2.61
N SER A 37 -25.85 -2.74 -2.49
CA SER A 37 -25.61 -1.91 -1.30
C SER A 37 -26.74 -0.93 -1.02
N ASN A 38 -27.34 -0.35 -2.07
CA ASN A 38 -28.50 0.52 -1.96
C ASN A 38 -29.77 -0.26 -1.58
N SER A 39 -29.99 -1.44 -2.17
CA SER A 39 -31.16 -2.29 -1.85
C SER A 39 -31.12 -2.83 -0.42
N LEU A 40 -29.93 -3.06 0.14
CA LEU A 40 -29.72 -3.49 1.52
C LEU A 40 -30.13 -2.44 2.55
N GLY A 41 -30.24 -1.16 2.16
CA GLY A 41 -30.68 -0.08 3.04
C GLY A 41 -32.21 0.02 3.20
N ASP A 42 -32.99 -0.74 2.44
CA ASP A 42 -34.45 -0.75 2.55
C ASP A 42 -34.89 -1.65 3.72
N PRO A 43 -35.62 -1.13 4.72
CA PRO A 43 -36.13 -1.95 5.82
C PRO A 43 -37.07 -3.09 5.38
N ALA A 44 -37.64 -3.03 4.18
CA ALA A 44 -38.42 -4.13 3.59
C ALA A 44 -37.55 -5.30 3.08
N ALA A 45 -36.22 -5.15 3.03
CA ALA A 45 -35.29 -6.13 2.47
C ALA A 45 -34.67 -7.08 3.52
N GLN A 46 -35.18 -7.14 4.76
CA GLN A 46 -34.64 -8.02 5.81
C GLN A 46 -34.63 -9.50 5.43
N ASP A 47 -35.61 -9.97 4.66
CA ASP A 47 -35.64 -11.36 4.17
C ASP A 47 -34.52 -11.62 3.13
N TYR A 48 -34.14 -10.61 2.34
CA TYR A 48 -33.04 -10.69 1.39
C TYR A 48 -31.67 -10.73 2.10
N ILE A 49 -31.52 -10.00 3.20
CA ILE A 49 -30.31 -10.03 4.04
C ILE A 49 -30.00 -11.46 4.51
N HIS A 50 -31.01 -12.15 5.05
CA HIS A 50 -30.85 -13.53 5.49
C HIS A 50 -30.54 -14.50 4.34
N MET A 51 -31.11 -14.26 3.15
CA MET A 51 -30.79 -15.03 1.94
C MET A 51 -29.33 -14.81 1.49
N LEU A 52 -28.85 -13.58 1.48
CA LEU A 52 -27.48 -13.25 1.08
C LEU A 52 -26.43 -13.90 1.98
N GLN A 53 -26.71 -13.94 3.29
CA GLN A 53 -25.86 -14.60 4.29
C GLN A 53 -25.93 -16.13 4.15
N SER A 54 -27.13 -16.72 4.10
CA SER A 54 -27.30 -18.18 4.04
C SER A 54 -26.83 -18.82 2.73
N ARG A 55 -26.76 -18.05 1.65
CA ARG A 55 -26.29 -18.51 0.33
C ARG A 55 -24.85 -18.12 0.01
N TYR A 56 -24.11 -17.53 0.96
CA TYR A 56 -22.72 -17.09 0.77
C TYR A 56 -22.53 -16.18 -0.45
N ILE A 57 -23.52 -15.34 -0.77
CA ILE A 57 -23.46 -14.42 -1.91
C ILE A 57 -22.61 -13.20 -1.54
N LEU A 58 -22.70 -12.75 -0.28
CA LEU A 58 -21.95 -11.62 0.25
C LEU A 58 -21.18 -12.07 1.50
N VAL A 59 -19.89 -12.29 1.30
CA VAL A 59 -18.94 -12.83 2.30
C VAL A 59 -17.77 -11.83 2.41
N GLY A 60 -17.07 -11.78 3.53
CA GLY A 60 -15.90 -10.93 3.77
C GLY A 60 -14.84 -11.06 2.66
N ALA A 61 -14.63 -12.26 2.11
CA ALA A 61 -13.75 -12.47 0.95
C ALA A 61 -14.13 -11.59 -0.26
N THR A 62 -15.43 -11.37 -0.50
CA THR A 62 -15.91 -10.48 -1.57
C THR A 62 -15.50 -9.02 -1.33
N LEU A 63 -15.41 -8.57 -0.08
CA LEU A 63 -14.93 -7.23 0.25
C LEU A 63 -13.45 -7.09 -0.07
N PHE A 64 -12.64 -8.09 0.29
CA PHE A 64 -11.22 -8.12 -0.05
C PHE A 64 -11.00 -8.12 -1.57
N ASP A 65 -11.78 -8.90 -2.32
CA ASP A 65 -11.69 -8.97 -3.77
C ASP A 65 -12.13 -7.65 -4.43
N LEU A 66 -13.23 -7.05 -3.99
CA LEU A 66 -13.70 -5.76 -4.48
C LEU A 66 -12.67 -4.67 -4.22
N ALA A 67 -12.15 -4.59 -3.00
CA ALA A 67 -11.15 -3.61 -2.63
C ALA A 67 -9.86 -3.78 -3.44
N ARG A 68 -9.38 -5.02 -3.59
CA ARG A 68 -8.16 -5.33 -4.35
C ARG A 68 -8.29 -5.04 -5.84
N VAL A 69 -9.43 -5.34 -6.45
CA VAL A 69 -9.62 -5.22 -7.91
C VAL A 69 -9.97 -3.80 -8.34
N PHE A 70 -10.73 -3.07 -7.52
CA PHE A 70 -11.30 -1.77 -7.89
C PHE A 70 -10.73 -0.59 -7.10
N GLY A 71 -10.10 -0.83 -5.95
CA GLY A 71 -9.65 0.23 -5.04
C GLY A 71 -8.64 1.21 -5.65
N THR A 72 -7.79 0.77 -6.57
CA THR A 72 -6.76 1.64 -7.18
C THR A 72 -7.27 2.51 -8.32
N ALA A 73 -8.43 2.20 -8.91
CA ALA A 73 -8.95 2.89 -10.10
C ALA A 73 -10.19 3.73 -9.81
N GLN A 74 -11.03 3.30 -8.86
CA GLN A 74 -12.34 3.90 -8.55
C GLN A 74 -12.54 4.01 -7.03
N THR A 75 -11.53 4.51 -6.33
CA THR A 75 -11.44 4.54 -4.85
C THR A 75 -12.71 5.10 -4.20
N GLN A 76 -13.15 6.29 -4.59
CA GLN A 76 -14.33 6.94 -3.99
C GLN A 76 -15.65 6.17 -4.19
N GLN A 77 -15.81 5.53 -5.37
CA GLN A 77 -17.02 4.76 -5.66
C GLN A 77 -17.04 3.47 -4.84
N VAL A 78 -15.90 2.80 -4.75
CA VAL A 78 -15.73 1.56 -3.97
C VAL A 78 -15.88 1.84 -2.47
N GLU A 79 -15.29 2.92 -1.97
CA GLU A 79 -15.48 3.40 -0.59
C GLU A 79 -16.97 3.57 -0.28
N GLY A 80 -17.71 4.28 -1.12
CA GLY A 80 -19.14 4.51 -0.92
C GLY A 80 -19.97 3.23 -0.90
N VAL A 81 -19.63 2.25 -1.74
CA VAL A 81 -20.29 0.94 -1.78
C VAL A 81 -19.94 0.12 -0.53
N LEU A 82 -18.66 0.02 -0.16
CA LEU A 82 -18.22 -0.76 0.99
C LEU A 82 -18.74 -0.18 2.31
N ASP A 83 -18.75 1.14 2.47
CA ASP A 83 -19.31 1.80 3.65
C ASP A 83 -20.81 1.49 3.81
N GLN A 84 -21.56 1.48 2.71
CA GLN A 84 -22.97 1.09 2.72
C GLN A 84 -23.17 -0.39 3.02
N LEU A 85 -22.35 -1.26 2.45
CA LEU A 85 -22.40 -2.70 2.72
C LEU A 85 -22.13 -2.96 4.20
N CYS A 86 -21.04 -2.43 4.76
CA CYS A 86 -20.72 -2.59 6.18
C CYS A 86 -21.78 -1.97 7.11
N ALA A 87 -22.41 -0.86 6.73
CA ALA A 87 -23.47 -0.23 7.52
C ALA A 87 -24.78 -1.05 7.53
N ASN A 88 -25.12 -1.71 6.42
CA ASN A 88 -26.38 -2.46 6.27
C ASN A 88 -26.24 -3.96 6.58
N ALA A 89 -25.01 -4.49 6.54
CA ALA A 89 -24.70 -5.91 6.73
C ALA A 89 -23.67 -6.11 7.86
N PRO A 90 -24.10 -6.09 9.14
CA PRO A 90 -23.18 -6.14 10.28
C PRO A 90 -22.38 -7.45 10.41
N TRP A 91 -22.83 -8.55 9.81
CA TRP A 91 -22.05 -9.81 9.81
C TRP A 91 -20.72 -9.68 9.06
N LEU A 92 -20.63 -8.77 8.10
CA LEU A 92 -19.39 -8.51 7.36
C LEU A 92 -18.29 -7.96 8.27
N LEU A 93 -18.66 -7.17 9.29
CA LEU A 93 -17.70 -6.69 10.29
C LEU A 93 -17.13 -7.87 11.08
N SER A 94 -17.97 -8.80 11.53
CA SER A 94 -17.53 -10.02 12.22
C SER A 94 -16.64 -10.91 11.34
N GLU A 95 -16.87 -10.93 10.02
CA GLU A 95 -15.98 -11.63 9.09
C GLU A 95 -14.63 -10.93 8.90
N ILE A 96 -14.59 -9.59 8.94
CA ILE A 96 -13.34 -8.82 8.96
C ILE A 96 -12.57 -9.07 10.26
N GLU A 97 -13.25 -9.12 11.41
CA GLU A 97 -12.66 -9.48 12.70
C GLU A 97 -12.07 -10.91 12.67
N ALA A 98 -12.80 -11.88 12.13
CA ALA A 98 -12.29 -13.25 11.97
C ALA A 98 -11.09 -13.32 11.00
N ALA A 99 -11.11 -12.50 9.93
CA ALA A 99 -9.98 -12.40 9.02
C ALA A 99 -8.75 -11.76 9.72
N TYR A 100 -8.98 -10.82 10.64
CA TYR A 100 -7.92 -10.20 11.43
C TYR A 100 -7.22 -11.23 12.34
N ASP A 101 -7.98 -12.10 13.01
CA ASP A 101 -7.41 -13.19 13.81
C ASP A 101 -6.49 -14.08 12.95
N LEU A 102 -6.93 -14.42 11.74
CA LEU A 102 -6.12 -15.17 10.78
C LEU A 102 -4.86 -14.39 10.35
N LEU A 103 -4.96 -13.08 10.10
CA LEU A 103 -3.79 -12.24 9.81
C LEU A 103 -2.77 -12.32 10.95
N MET A 104 -3.21 -12.18 12.19
CA MET A 104 -2.33 -12.21 13.37
C MET A 104 -1.68 -13.58 13.56
N GLU A 105 -2.42 -14.67 13.31
CA GLU A 105 -1.86 -16.03 13.31
C GLU A 105 -0.77 -16.18 12.23
N GLN A 106 -1.03 -15.73 10.99
CA GLN A 106 -0.06 -15.80 9.90
C GLN A 106 1.18 -14.95 10.20
N LEU A 107 1.03 -13.73 10.71
CA LEU A 107 2.15 -12.88 11.12
C LEU A 107 3.01 -13.55 12.21
N THR A 108 2.36 -14.16 13.21
CA THR A 108 3.04 -14.88 14.29
C THR A 108 3.78 -16.11 13.78
N GLU A 109 3.18 -16.87 12.87
CA GLU A 109 3.80 -18.05 12.27
C GLU A 109 5.00 -17.68 11.38
N PHE A 110 4.92 -16.56 10.65
CA PHE A 110 6.06 -16.04 9.90
C PHE A 110 7.21 -15.62 10.81
N GLU A 111 6.90 -14.82 11.84
CA GLU A 111 7.88 -14.42 12.84
C GLU A 111 8.55 -15.67 13.45
N ARG A 112 7.77 -16.65 13.92
CA ARG A 112 8.30 -17.88 14.51
C ARG A 112 9.22 -18.67 13.57
N ARG A 113 8.93 -18.70 12.27
CA ARG A 113 9.73 -19.43 11.27
C ARG A 113 11.06 -18.76 10.94
N TYR A 114 11.07 -17.44 10.88
CA TYR A 114 12.22 -16.68 10.38
C TYR A 114 12.97 -15.91 11.49
N THR A 115 12.50 -15.98 12.74
CA THR A 115 13.23 -15.45 13.90
C THR A 115 14.36 -16.41 14.28
N GLY A 116 15.59 -16.05 13.92
CA GLY A 116 16.81 -16.81 14.21
C GLY A 116 17.96 -16.41 13.27
N SER A 117 19.21 -16.56 13.72
CA SER A 117 20.41 -16.05 13.02
C SER A 117 20.81 -16.82 11.74
N GLY A 118 19.93 -17.67 11.20
CA GLY A 118 20.20 -18.53 10.06
C GLY A 118 19.27 -18.24 8.88
N LEU A 119 19.85 -18.14 7.68
CA LEU A 119 19.03 -18.21 6.48
C LEU A 119 18.40 -19.61 6.36
N PRO A 120 17.13 -19.72 5.95
CA PRO A 120 16.48 -21.00 5.70
C PRO A 120 17.24 -21.86 4.70
N GLU A 121 17.22 -23.19 4.88
CA GLU A 121 17.93 -24.14 4.01
C GLU A 121 17.35 -24.24 2.60
N SER A 122 16.06 -23.89 2.41
CA SER A 122 15.35 -23.98 1.12
C SER A 122 14.85 -22.61 0.65
N LEU A 123 15.46 -22.07 -0.41
CA LEU A 123 15.04 -20.82 -1.06
C LEU A 123 13.63 -20.90 -1.66
N GLU A 124 13.23 -22.07 -2.15
CA GLU A 124 11.88 -22.28 -2.69
C GLU A 124 10.81 -22.08 -1.62
N ARG A 125 11.07 -22.56 -0.40
CA ARG A 125 10.18 -22.36 0.75
C ARG A 125 10.09 -20.88 1.11
N VAL A 126 11.22 -20.17 1.16
CA VAL A 126 11.24 -18.72 1.42
C VAL A 126 10.43 -17.97 0.38
N CYS A 127 10.62 -18.29 -0.90
CA CYS A 127 9.89 -17.67 -2.00
C CYS A 127 8.37 -17.89 -1.86
N ARG A 128 7.94 -19.13 -1.59
CA ARG A 128 6.52 -19.46 -1.40
C ARG A 128 5.91 -18.74 -0.20
N ASP A 129 6.61 -18.71 0.94
CA ASP A 129 6.12 -18.02 2.13
C ASP A 129 6.04 -16.51 1.88
N LEU A 130 7.04 -15.89 1.26
CA LEU A 130 6.99 -14.47 0.89
C LEU A 130 5.85 -14.16 -0.09
N GLN A 131 5.57 -15.03 -1.06
CA GLN A 131 4.44 -14.88 -1.99
C GLN A 131 3.09 -14.96 -1.27
N LEU A 132 2.94 -15.90 -0.34
CA LEU A 132 1.74 -16.01 0.48
C LEU A 132 1.51 -14.73 1.30
N HIS A 133 2.53 -14.28 2.03
CA HIS A 133 2.44 -13.05 2.82
C HIS A 133 2.25 -11.80 1.96
N LEU A 134 2.80 -11.78 0.75
CA LEU A 134 2.56 -10.70 -0.21
C LEU A 134 1.09 -10.65 -0.66
N GLY A 135 0.47 -11.80 -0.91
CA GLY A 135 -0.94 -11.90 -1.22
C GLY A 135 -1.83 -11.41 -0.08
N ILE A 136 -1.51 -11.81 1.16
CA ILE A 136 -2.21 -11.35 2.37
C ILE A 136 -2.05 -9.83 2.53
N ALA A 137 -0.83 -9.31 2.45
CA ALA A 137 -0.54 -7.89 2.60
C ALA A 137 -1.24 -7.02 1.57
N GLN A 138 -1.26 -7.44 0.30
CA GLN A 138 -1.95 -6.73 -0.78
C GLN A 138 -3.47 -6.68 -0.55
N SER A 139 -4.05 -7.77 -0.05
CA SER A 139 -5.50 -7.86 0.19
C SER A 139 -5.90 -6.96 1.35
N TRP A 140 -5.16 -7.01 2.46
CA TRP A 140 -5.39 -6.14 3.62
C TRP A 140 -5.14 -4.67 3.33
N ARG A 141 -4.06 -4.35 2.62
CA ARG A 141 -3.81 -2.97 2.19
C ARG A 141 -4.91 -2.48 1.27
N GLY A 142 -5.29 -3.27 0.26
CA GLY A 142 -6.37 -2.90 -0.66
C GLY A 142 -7.67 -2.59 0.10
N LEU A 143 -8.04 -3.43 1.08
CA LEU A 143 -9.20 -3.20 1.93
C LEU A 143 -9.04 -1.97 2.84
N ALA A 144 -7.88 -1.79 3.46
CA ALA A 144 -7.59 -0.64 4.33
C ALA A 144 -7.61 0.71 3.59
N GLU A 145 -7.31 0.71 2.29
CA GLU A 145 -7.35 1.91 1.46
C GLU A 145 -8.77 2.42 1.24
N VAL A 146 -9.77 1.53 1.17
CA VAL A 146 -11.15 1.88 0.80
C VAL A 146 -12.20 1.62 1.88
N CYS A 147 -11.87 0.92 2.96
CA CYS A 147 -12.82 0.53 4.00
C CYS A 147 -12.30 0.91 5.38
N ILE A 148 -12.85 2.00 5.93
CA ILE A 148 -12.46 2.49 7.26
C ILE A 148 -12.74 1.45 8.35
N ALA A 149 -13.81 0.65 8.22
CA ALA A 149 -14.17 -0.36 9.21
C ALA A 149 -13.05 -1.41 9.36
N ALA A 150 -12.38 -1.77 8.26
CA ALA A 150 -11.23 -2.67 8.31
C ALA A 150 -10.03 -2.03 9.02
N VAL A 151 -9.75 -0.75 8.77
CA VAL A 151 -8.68 -0.02 9.47
C VAL A 151 -9.01 0.12 10.96
N MET A 152 -10.28 0.35 11.30
CA MET A 152 -10.73 0.41 12.69
C MET A 152 -10.45 -0.91 13.41
N VAL A 153 -10.84 -2.06 12.83
CA VAL A 153 -10.54 -3.40 13.39
C VAL A 153 -9.03 -3.57 13.62
N LEU A 154 -8.20 -3.21 12.63
CA LEU A 154 -6.74 -3.29 12.75
C LEU A 154 -6.17 -2.36 13.83
N ALA A 155 -6.78 -1.20 14.05
CA ALA A 155 -6.32 -0.19 15.01
C ALA A 155 -6.88 -0.38 16.43
N GLN A 156 -7.83 -1.30 16.65
CA GLN A 156 -8.33 -1.60 18.00
C GLN A 156 -7.28 -2.29 18.86
N ASP A 157 -6.57 -3.26 18.26
CA ASP A 157 -5.52 -3.99 18.95
C ASP A 157 -4.17 -3.32 18.72
N LYS A 158 -3.63 -2.74 19.79
CA LYS A 158 -2.27 -2.19 19.80
C LYS A 158 -1.20 -3.17 19.33
N GLN A 159 -1.44 -4.49 19.46
CA GLN A 159 -0.52 -5.52 19.02
C GLN A 159 -0.46 -5.67 17.50
N CYS A 160 -1.43 -5.17 16.73
CA CYS A 160 -1.39 -5.29 15.27
C CYS A 160 -0.17 -4.58 14.69
N LEU A 161 -0.02 -3.28 14.96
CA LEU A 161 1.10 -2.49 14.44
C LEU A 161 2.46 -2.96 15.00
N LEU A 162 2.50 -3.36 16.27
CA LEU A 162 3.71 -3.90 16.92
C LEU A 162 4.11 -5.27 16.37
N ARG A 163 3.16 -6.14 16.04
CA ARG A 163 3.46 -7.43 15.41
C ARG A 163 3.93 -7.21 13.97
N LEU A 164 3.28 -6.30 13.26
CA LEU A 164 3.66 -5.92 11.91
C LEU A 164 5.09 -5.38 11.88
N SER A 165 5.48 -4.54 12.85
CA SER A 165 6.85 -4.01 12.95
C SER A 165 7.89 -5.09 13.23
N ARG A 166 7.59 -6.07 14.09
CA ARG A 166 8.46 -7.22 14.35
C ARG A 166 8.66 -8.07 13.11
N VAL A 167 7.57 -8.44 12.44
CA VAL A 167 7.62 -9.19 11.18
C VAL A 167 8.39 -8.40 10.11
N TYR A 168 8.19 -7.09 10.04
CA TYR A 168 8.95 -6.21 9.15
C TYR A 168 10.45 -6.26 9.44
N GLY A 169 10.85 -6.25 10.72
CA GLY A 169 12.22 -6.48 11.16
C GLY A 169 12.75 -7.85 10.73
N THR A 170 11.97 -8.91 10.89
CA THR A 170 12.32 -10.26 10.43
C THR A 170 12.56 -10.30 8.92
N VAL A 171 11.69 -9.67 8.11
CA VAL A 171 11.87 -9.56 6.65
C VAL A 171 13.12 -8.74 6.32
N THR A 172 13.41 -7.69 7.10
CA THR A 172 14.62 -6.88 6.95
C THR A 172 15.90 -7.71 7.16
N HIS A 173 15.95 -8.51 8.22
CA HIS A 173 17.05 -9.46 8.43
C HIS A 173 17.18 -10.49 7.31
N LEU A 174 16.05 -10.97 6.78
CA LEU A 174 16.02 -11.90 5.65
C LEU A 174 16.59 -11.25 4.38
N VAL A 175 16.21 -10.01 4.07
CA VAL A 175 16.73 -9.24 2.92
C VAL A 175 18.25 -9.10 3.02
N VAL A 176 18.75 -8.61 4.17
CA VAL A 176 20.19 -8.40 4.38
C VAL A 176 20.97 -9.72 4.29
N GLY A 177 20.41 -10.80 4.85
CA GLY A 177 21.02 -12.12 4.77
C GLY A 177 21.07 -12.69 3.35
N LEU A 178 19.99 -12.50 2.57
CA LEU A 178 19.90 -12.93 1.18
C LEU A 178 20.85 -12.12 0.28
N GLU A 179 20.92 -10.81 0.45
CA GLU A 179 21.83 -9.92 -0.29
C GLU A 179 23.29 -10.29 -0.03
N ARG A 180 23.67 -10.59 1.22
CA ARG A 180 25.02 -11.07 1.56
C ARG A 180 25.35 -12.37 0.83
N LYS A 181 24.46 -13.37 0.88
CA LYS A 181 24.68 -14.65 0.19
C LYS A 181 24.65 -14.53 -1.34
N ALA A 182 23.93 -13.57 -1.89
CA ALA A 182 23.90 -13.31 -3.34
C ALA A 182 25.25 -12.83 -3.88
N MET A 183 26.09 -12.20 -3.05
CA MET A 183 27.45 -11.79 -3.42
C MET A 183 28.41 -12.99 -3.48
N ASP A 184 28.16 -14.02 -2.67
CA ASP A 184 29.06 -15.16 -2.50
C ASP A 184 28.72 -16.38 -3.38
N ALA A 185 27.55 -16.41 -4.04
CA ALA A 185 27.03 -17.61 -4.72
C ALA A 185 26.77 -17.42 -6.23
N GLU A 186 26.88 -18.50 -7.01
CA GLU A 186 26.53 -18.54 -8.46
C GLU A 186 25.03 -18.32 -8.75
N GLY A 187 24.18 -18.26 -7.72
CA GLY A 187 22.73 -18.10 -7.81
C GLY A 187 22.20 -16.66 -7.76
N LYS A 188 23.01 -15.65 -8.12
CA LYS A 188 22.70 -14.21 -7.96
C LYS A 188 21.30 -13.80 -8.46
N GLU A 189 20.84 -14.38 -9.57
CA GLU A 189 19.51 -14.08 -10.12
C GLU A 189 18.37 -14.58 -9.22
N THR A 190 18.47 -15.79 -8.68
CA THR A 190 17.47 -16.38 -7.79
C THR A 190 17.38 -15.62 -6.46
N TYR A 191 18.53 -15.30 -5.86
CA TYR A 191 18.56 -14.47 -4.66
C TYR A 191 18.01 -13.06 -4.93
N GLY A 192 18.37 -12.45 -6.07
CA GLY A 192 17.86 -11.14 -6.48
C GLY A 192 16.33 -11.13 -6.59
N ARG A 193 15.72 -12.12 -7.24
CA ARG A 193 14.26 -12.23 -7.34
C ARG A 193 13.58 -12.36 -5.97
N ILE A 194 14.16 -13.13 -5.04
CA ILE A 194 13.61 -13.30 -3.69
C ILE A 194 13.76 -12.01 -2.88
N VAL A 195 14.88 -11.31 -3.02
CA VAL A 195 15.11 -9.99 -2.40
C VAL A 195 14.09 -8.98 -2.91
N GLU A 196 13.83 -8.92 -4.22
CA GLU A 196 12.80 -8.06 -4.79
C GLU A 196 11.39 -8.38 -4.25
N LEU A 197 11.06 -9.67 -4.10
CA LEU A 197 9.79 -10.09 -3.49
C LEU A 197 9.69 -9.63 -2.04
N ALA A 198 10.76 -9.74 -1.26
CA ALA A 198 10.80 -9.28 0.12
C ALA A 198 10.69 -7.74 0.22
N LYS A 199 11.35 -6.99 -0.67
CA LYS A 199 11.21 -5.52 -0.77
C LYS A 199 9.78 -5.11 -1.13
N LYS A 200 9.15 -5.82 -2.07
CA LYS A 200 7.72 -5.63 -2.41
C LYS A 200 6.83 -5.90 -1.19
N LEU A 201 7.09 -6.98 -0.45
CA LEU A 201 6.36 -7.31 0.77
C LEU A 201 6.49 -6.20 1.82
N LYS A 202 7.72 -5.72 2.05
CA LYS A 202 8.00 -4.58 2.93
C LYS A 202 7.16 -3.36 2.52
N TRP A 203 7.14 -2.99 1.24
CA TRP A 203 6.31 -1.87 0.79
C TRP A 203 4.81 -2.07 1.08
N GLN A 204 4.26 -3.28 0.88
CA GLN A 204 2.84 -3.54 1.18
C GLN A 204 2.54 -3.41 2.67
N TRP A 205 3.39 -3.97 3.54
CA TRP A 205 3.22 -3.83 4.99
C TRP A 205 3.41 -2.40 5.47
N CYS A 206 4.38 -1.67 4.91
CA CYS A 206 4.59 -0.26 5.19
C CYS A 206 3.35 0.57 4.83
N SER A 207 2.73 0.32 3.67
CA SER A 207 1.49 0.97 3.26
C SER A 207 0.32 0.63 4.17
N LEU A 208 0.17 -0.63 4.58
CA LEU A 208 -0.88 -1.03 5.54
C LEU A 208 -0.66 -0.34 6.90
N ALA A 209 0.58 -0.33 7.39
CA ALA A 209 0.97 0.35 8.62
C ALA A 209 0.61 1.84 8.57
N PHE A 210 0.84 2.48 7.44
CA PHE A 210 0.50 3.88 7.23
C PHE A 210 -1.01 4.15 7.41
N HIS A 211 -1.89 3.32 6.84
CA HIS A 211 -3.35 3.47 7.04
C HIS A 211 -3.74 3.33 8.52
N ILE A 212 -3.12 2.39 9.24
CA ILE A 212 -3.32 2.22 10.69
C ILE A 212 -2.83 3.47 11.44
N CYS A 213 -1.61 3.95 11.15
CA CYS A 213 -1.04 5.16 11.75
C CYS A 213 -1.91 6.40 11.50
N ARG A 214 -2.49 6.54 10.30
CA ARG A 214 -3.39 7.65 9.97
C ARG A 214 -4.60 7.68 10.89
N LEU A 215 -5.24 6.53 11.10
CA LEU A 215 -6.38 6.42 12.00
C LEU A 215 -6.00 6.62 13.47
N LEU A 216 -4.83 6.12 13.91
CA LEU A 216 -4.35 6.30 15.29
C LEU A 216 -4.02 7.78 15.61
N LEU A 217 -3.54 8.53 14.62
CA LEU A 217 -3.12 9.92 14.80
C LEU A 217 -4.27 10.92 14.67
N ASP A 218 -5.23 10.68 13.78
CA ASP A 218 -6.40 11.54 13.59
C ASP A 218 -7.69 10.69 13.46
N PRO A 219 -8.17 10.08 14.56
CA PRO A 219 -9.36 9.26 14.52
C PRO A 219 -10.61 10.07 14.16
N ALA A 220 -10.69 11.33 14.58
CA ALA A 220 -11.85 12.18 14.36
C ALA A 220 -11.97 12.66 12.90
N GLY A 221 -10.86 13.08 12.28
CA GLY A 221 -10.85 13.50 10.89
C GLY A 221 -11.13 12.33 9.94
N GLU A 222 -10.60 11.15 10.24
CA GLU A 222 -10.85 9.94 9.45
C GLU A 222 -12.30 9.44 9.59
N GLN A 223 -12.86 9.39 10.80
CA GLN A 223 -14.27 9.04 10.99
C GLN A 223 -15.24 10.05 10.35
N ALA A 224 -14.89 11.34 10.33
CA ALA A 224 -15.71 12.37 9.71
C ALA A 224 -15.90 12.17 8.19
N LYS A 225 -14.89 11.61 7.51
CA LYS A 225 -14.97 11.26 6.07
C LYS A 225 -15.96 10.12 5.82
N HIS A 226 -16.12 9.20 6.77
CA HIS A 226 -16.92 7.98 6.64
C HIS A 226 -18.21 8.00 7.47
N ARG A 227 -18.97 9.11 7.40
CA ARG A 227 -20.18 9.41 8.21
C ARG A 227 -21.28 8.32 8.26
N LYS A 228 -21.26 7.34 7.36
CA LYS A 228 -22.27 6.27 7.28
C LYS A 228 -21.93 5.06 8.14
N VAL A 229 -20.67 4.86 8.48
CA VAL A 229 -20.23 3.73 9.31
C VAL A 229 -20.47 4.09 10.77
N LYS A 230 -21.57 3.60 11.35
CA LYS A 230 -21.86 3.69 12.79
C LYS A 230 -21.09 2.62 13.58
N ALA A 231 -19.79 2.52 13.36
CA ALA A 231 -18.94 1.70 14.20
C ALA A 231 -18.54 2.54 15.41
N GLU A 232 -19.16 2.29 16.57
CA GLU A 232 -18.67 2.77 17.87
C GLU A 232 -17.44 1.95 18.30
N LEU A 233 -16.51 1.69 17.38
CA LEU A 233 -15.29 0.93 17.66
C LEU A 233 -14.26 1.88 18.26
N SER A 234 -13.92 1.67 19.52
CA SER A 234 -12.81 2.36 20.18
C SER A 234 -11.50 1.97 19.51
N VAL A 235 -10.72 2.98 19.15
CA VAL A 235 -9.34 2.83 18.63
C VAL A 235 -8.37 2.78 19.81
N ALA A 236 -7.23 2.08 19.68
CA ALA A 236 -6.17 2.09 20.68
C ALA A 236 -5.57 3.50 20.87
N SER A 237 -4.98 3.78 22.03
CA SER A 237 -4.21 5.01 22.24
C SER A 237 -2.99 5.01 21.33
N GLY A 238 -2.97 5.96 20.38
CA GLY A 238 -1.88 6.15 19.43
C GLY A 238 -0.57 6.45 20.14
N SER A 239 -0.58 7.28 21.18
CA SER A 239 0.65 7.62 21.92
C SER A 239 1.30 6.39 22.56
N ALA A 240 0.50 5.51 23.18
CA ALA A 240 0.99 4.25 23.72
C ALA A 240 1.59 3.33 22.64
N VAL A 241 0.92 3.21 21.49
CA VAL A 241 1.40 2.36 20.38
C VAL A 241 2.71 2.89 19.80
N PHE A 242 2.83 4.20 19.53
CA PHE A 242 4.04 4.78 18.97
C PHE A 242 5.23 4.70 19.92
N MET A 243 5.02 4.89 21.22
CA MET A 243 6.09 4.75 22.22
C MET A 243 6.57 3.29 22.34
N GLU A 244 5.64 2.32 22.39
CA GLU A 244 5.99 0.89 22.41
C GLU A 244 6.67 0.46 21.09
N LEU A 245 6.26 1.06 19.96
CA LEU A 245 6.87 0.84 18.65
C LEU A 245 8.32 1.34 18.62
N LEU A 246 8.58 2.56 19.10
CA LEU A 246 9.93 3.11 19.20
C LEU A 246 10.83 2.27 20.13
N ASP A 247 10.31 1.83 21.27
CA ASP A 247 11.06 0.98 22.22
C ASP A 247 11.39 -0.40 21.61
N SER A 248 10.49 -0.94 20.78
CA SER A 248 10.70 -2.20 20.08
C SER A 248 11.69 -2.12 18.91
N MET A 249 12.10 -0.92 18.49
CA MET A 249 12.97 -0.72 17.34
C MET A 249 14.44 -0.78 17.72
N GLU A 250 15.10 -1.90 17.40
CA GLU A 250 16.56 -2.02 17.45
C GLU A 250 17.17 -1.70 16.08
N THR A 251 17.76 -0.53 15.90
CA THR A 251 18.58 -0.24 14.70
C THR A 251 19.99 -0.75 14.89
N GLN A 252 20.31 -1.88 14.27
CA GLN A 252 21.66 -2.47 14.29
C GLN A 252 22.60 -1.90 13.22
N PHE A 253 22.08 -1.04 12.32
CA PHE A 253 22.80 -0.52 11.16
C PHE A 253 23.15 0.96 11.36
N THR A 254 24.37 1.35 10.96
CA THR A 254 24.83 2.74 10.98
C THR A 254 24.33 3.54 9.78
N GLU A 255 24.08 2.85 8.67
CA GLU A 255 23.58 3.40 7.42
C GLU A 255 22.29 2.67 7.05
N LEU A 256 21.22 3.44 6.83
CA LEU A 256 19.91 2.93 6.46
C LEU A 256 19.65 3.16 4.98
N VAL A 257 19.08 2.15 4.32
CA VAL A 257 18.64 2.15 2.93
C VAL A 257 17.16 1.76 2.92
N PRO A 258 16.28 2.61 2.35
CA PRO A 258 14.84 2.37 2.31
C PRO A 258 14.49 0.97 1.78
N PHE A 259 13.52 0.33 2.43
CA PHE A 259 13.00 -1.01 2.13
C PHE A 259 14.03 -2.14 2.10
N SER A 260 15.30 -1.86 2.35
CA SER A 260 16.38 -2.84 2.35
C SER A 260 16.67 -3.22 3.79
N ASN A 261 17.48 -2.43 4.50
CA ASN A 261 17.83 -2.64 5.90
C ASN A 261 17.13 -1.66 6.87
N ALA A 262 16.33 -0.72 6.35
CA ALA A 262 15.60 0.24 7.16
C ALA A 262 14.43 -0.38 7.96
N PRO A 263 14.14 0.14 9.16
CA PRO A 263 12.99 -0.25 9.98
C PRO A 263 11.68 0.38 9.45
N ILE A 264 10.54 -0.13 9.92
CA ILE A 264 9.22 0.24 9.40
C ILE A 264 8.91 1.74 9.54
N LEU A 265 9.23 2.38 10.67
CA LEU A 265 8.95 3.81 10.87
C LEU A 265 9.73 4.70 9.90
N PHE A 266 10.98 4.34 9.61
CA PHE A 266 11.78 5.05 8.61
C PHE A 266 11.16 4.90 7.23
N ASP A 267 10.76 3.68 6.85
CA ASP A 267 10.16 3.43 5.54
C ASP A 267 8.76 4.06 5.39
N ILE A 268 8.01 4.23 6.49
CA ILE A 268 6.75 4.98 6.50
C ILE A 268 7.01 6.47 6.29
N GLU A 269 7.97 7.05 7.03
CA GLU A 269 8.36 8.46 6.84
C GLU A 269 8.85 8.70 5.40
N PHE A 270 9.70 7.82 4.88
CA PHE A 270 10.23 7.93 3.53
C PHE A 270 9.14 7.79 2.45
N GLY A 271 8.20 6.86 2.63
CA GLY A 271 7.19 6.56 1.62
C GLY A 271 5.94 7.45 1.64
N PHE A 272 5.56 7.96 2.82
CA PHE A 272 4.25 8.58 3.01
C PHE A 272 4.26 9.87 3.85
N GLY A 273 5.38 10.22 4.50
CA GLY A 273 5.48 11.43 5.32
C GLY A 273 4.74 11.32 6.65
N LEU A 274 5.40 10.79 7.68
CA LEU A 274 4.87 10.61 9.02
C LEU A 274 4.97 11.89 9.87
N ARG A 275 6.02 12.69 9.68
CA ARG A 275 6.24 13.94 10.46
C ARG A 275 5.12 14.98 10.27
N PRO A 276 4.64 15.29 9.05
CA PRO A 276 3.51 16.21 8.87
C PRO A 276 2.26 15.74 9.61
N MET A 277 2.00 14.43 9.60
CA MET A 277 0.85 13.84 10.30
C MET A 277 0.98 13.94 11.81
N LEU A 278 2.15 13.65 12.38
CA LEU A 278 2.41 13.81 13.81
C LEU A 278 2.23 15.26 14.27
N ARG A 279 2.66 16.23 13.46
CA ARG A 279 2.44 17.66 13.76
C ARG A 279 0.98 18.07 13.67
N HIS A 280 0.22 17.49 12.72
CA HIS A 280 -1.22 17.74 12.63
C HIS A 280 -1.98 17.12 13.81
N ALA A 281 -1.56 15.93 14.26
CA ALA A 281 -2.11 15.25 15.43
C ALA A 281 -1.93 16.08 16.72
N ALA A 282 -0.82 16.83 16.84
CA ALA A 282 -0.56 17.74 17.96
C ALA A 282 -1.68 18.79 18.18
N GLY A 283 -2.34 19.20 17.10
CA GLY A 283 -3.40 20.22 17.13
C GLY A 283 -4.83 19.67 17.19
N SER A 284 -5.01 18.37 16.97
CA SER A 284 -6.33 17.76 16.72
C SER A 284 -6.67 16.61 17.68
N SER A 285 -5.66 15.89 18.18
CA SER A 285 -5.83 14.74 19.07
C SER A 285 -5.37 15.06 20.49
N GLY A 286 -6.23 14.80 21.49
CA GLY A 286 -5.86 14.94 22.91
C GLY A 286 -5.07 13.76 23.47
N ASP A 287 -4.71 12.77 22.63
CA ASP A 287 -4.04 11.53 23.05
C ASP A 287 -2.51 11.66 23.15
N PHE A 288 -1.93 12.71 22.55
CA PHE A 288 -0.50 12.99 22.57
C PHE A 288 -0.20 14.30 23.29
N ASP A 289 0.76 14.29 24.21
CA ASP A 289 1.33 15.55 24.72
C ASP A 289 2.44 16.09 23.79
N GLU A 290 2.72 17.39 23.90
CA GLU A 290 3.70 18.09 23.03
C GLU A 290 5.10 17.46 23.15
N ALA A 291 5.49 17.03 24.36
CA ALA A 291 6.79 16.43 24.61
C ALA A 291 6.94 15.03 24.00
N GLN A 292 5.88 14.21 24.04
CA GLN A 292 5.82 12.90 23.39
C GLN A 292 5.95 13.03 21.89
N LEU A 293 5.23 13.98 21.27
CA LEU A 293 5.33 14.22 19.83
C LEU A 293 6.72 14.70 19.43
N ASP A 294 7.29 15.64 20.19
CA ASP A 294 8.66 16.11 19.95
C ASP A 294 9.67 14.97 20.07
N TYR A 295 9.51 14.08 21.06
CA TYR A 295 10.35 12.89 21.20
C TYR A 295 10.22 11.96 19.99
N ILE A 296 9.00 11.63 19.56
CA ILE A 296 8.76 10.76 18.40
C ILE A 296 9.34 11.37 17.12
N ILE A 297 9.11 12.66 16.89
CA ILE A 297 9.63 13.39 15.73
C ILE A 297 11.16 13.39 15.76
N MET A 298 11.76 13.67 16.92
CA MET A 298 13.22 13.65 17.10
C MET A 298 13.80 12.26 16.83
N SER A 299 13.17 11.18 17.30
CA SER A 299 13.58 9.81 16.99
C SER A 299 13.51 9.50 15.50
N ILE A 300 12.46 9.96 14.81
CA ILE A 300 12.35 9.82 13.34
C ILE A 300 13.44 10.62 12.62
N ASP A 301 13.73 11.85 13.07
CA ASP A 301 14.80 12.67 12.49
C ASP A 301 16.19 12.04 12.71
N GLN A 302 16.43 11.40 13.85
CA GLN A 302 17.65 10.62 14.11
C GLN A 302 17.79 9.43 13.15
N LEU A 303 16.71 8.70 12.88
CA LEU A 303 16.70 7.63 11.88
C LEU A 303 16.97 8.18 10.47
N ARG A 304 16.37 9.32 10.13
CA ARG A 304 16.57 9.98 8.83
C ARG A 304 18.01 10.44 8.63
N ALA A 305 18.68 10.88 9.68
CA ALA A 305 20.09 11.27 9.64
C ALA A 305 21.03 10.08 9.32
N GLN A 306 20.60 8.84 9.55
CA GLN A 306 21.35 7.63 9.19
C GLN A 306 21.13 7.19 7.75
N TRP A 307 20.30 7.90 6.96
CA TRP A 307 20.04 7.54 5.58
C TRP A 307 21.33 7.66 4.73
N SER A 308 21.75 6.52 4.17
CA SER A 308 22.82 6.51 3.18
C SER A 308 22.25 6.95 1.84
N SER A 309 22.64 8.15 1.39
CA SER A 309 22.33 8.68 0.06
C SER A 309 23.12 7.97 -1.05
N GLY A 310 23.25 6.66 -0.96
CA GLY A 310 23.84 5.83 -1.99
C GLY A 310 22.91 5.74 -3.19
N ASN A 311 23.18 6.59 -4.20
CA ASN A 311 22.60 6.67 -5.56
C ASN A 311 21.33 7.52 -5.82
N ASP A 312 20.80 8.29 -4.88
CA ASP A 312 19.62 9.16 -5.12
C ASP A 312 19.96 10.63 -5.46
N THR A 313 21.08 10.87 -6.16
CA THR A 313 21.33 12.19 -6.76
C THR A 313 20.36 12.48 -7.92
N GLU A 314 19.67 11.47 -8.46
CA GLU A 314 18.62 11.66 -9.47
C GLU A 314 17.24 11.96 -8.85
N ALA A 315 16.87 11.38 -7.71
CA ALA A 315 15.54 11.59 -7.12
C ALA A 315 15.39 12.92 -6.38
N THR A 316 16.42 13.36 -5.65
CA THR A 316 16.42 14.69 -4.99
C THR A 316 16.66 15.83 -5.97
N ALA A 317 17.38 15.57 -7.08
CA ALA A 317 17.44 16.50 -8.21
C ALA A 317 16.09 16.59 -8.93
N ASN A 318 15.34 15.49 -9.07
CA ASN A 318 14.01 15.53 -9.66
C ASN A 318 12.99 16.27 -8.78
N ASP A 319 13.01 16.08 -7.45
CA ASP A 319 12.05 16.77 -6.56
C ASP A 319 12.32 18.28 -6.50
N SER A 320 13.59 18.68 -6.40
CA SER A 320 13.98 20.10 -6.49
C SER A 320 13.83 20.69 -7.89
N ALA A 321 13.93 19.88 -8.95
CA ALA A 321 13.65 20.29 -10.32
C ALA A 321 12.15 20.45 -10.57
N ILE A 322 11.31 19.58 -10.01
CA ILE A 322 9.84 19.68 -10.08
C ILE A 322 9.38 20.93 -9.31
N ASP A 323 9.90 21.16 -8.10
CA ASP A 323 9.64 22.38 -7.34
C ASP A 323 10.05 23.65 -8.12
N ALA A 324 11.20 23.62 -8.79
CA ALA A 324 11.67 24.72 -9.63
C ALA A 324 10.81 24.89 -10.90
N GLU A 325 10.36 23.80 -11.53
CA GLU A 325 9.51 23.80 -12.72
C GLU A 325 8.13 24.37 -12.42
N VAL A 326 7.49 23.95 -11.32
CA VAL A 326 6.17 24.42 -10.91
C VAL A 326 6.21 25.87 -10.45
N VAL A 327 7.27 26.30 -9.75
CA VAL A 327 7.48 27.71 -9.42
C VAL A 327 7.69 28.53 -10.69
N ALA A 328 8.48 28.05 -11.64
CA ALA A 328 8.70 28.71 -12.93
C ALA A 328 7.40 28.84 -13.74
N GLN A 329 6.52 27.84 -13.72
CA GLN A 329 5.23 27.88 -14.41
C GLN A 329 4.31 29.01 -13.87
N VAL A 330 4.29 29.23 -12.55
CA VAL A 330 3.53 30.34 -11.96
C VAL A 330 4.20 31.69 -12.27
N GLN A 331 5.53 31.75 -12.24
CA GLN A 331 6.29 32.98 -12.56
C GLN A 331 6.28 33.35 -14.05
N GLU A 332 6.10 32.39 -14.97
CA GLU A 332 5.94 32.65 -16.41
C GLU A 332 4.67 33.47 -16.70
N LEU A 333 3.60 33.22 -15.95
CA LEU A 333 2.33 33.93 -16.08
C LEU A 333 2.29 35.23 -15.27
N ILE A 334 3.01 35.29 -14.14
CA ILE A 334 3.05 36.46 -13.25
C ILE A 334 4.50 36.69 -12.76
N PRO A 335 5.33 37.41 -13.55
CA PRO A 335 6.77 37.56 -13.26
C PRO A 335 7.08 38.46 -12.06
N ASP A 336 6.10 39.21 -11.56
CA ASP A 336 6.26 40.15 -10.45
C ASP A 336 6.25 39.46 -9.07
N LEU A 337 6.01 38.13 -9.01
CA LEU A 337 5.92 37.35 -7.78
C LEU A 337 7.27 36.72 -7.38
N GLY A 338 7.66 36.90 -6.12
CA GLY A 338 8.85 36.28 -5.55
C GLY A 338 8.72 34.77 -5.42
N ALA A 339 9.79 34.04 -5.75
CA ALA A 339 9.80 32.57 -5.72
C ALA A 339 9.47 31.99 -4.33
N GLY A 340 9.86 32.69 -3.25
CA GLY A 340 9.53 32.29 -1.87
C GLY A 340 8.04 32.42 -1.54
N PHE A 341 7.38 33.45 -2.09
CA PHE A 341 5.93 33.63 -1.97
C PHE A 341 5.16 32.55 -2.75
N VAL A 342 5.60 32.27 -3.98
CA VAL A 342 5.00 31.22 -4.83
C VAL A 342 5.13 29.85 -4.16
N ARG A 343 6.29 29.52 -3.57
CA ARG A 343 6.48 28.25 -2.85
C ARG A 343 5.58 28.12 -1.62
N ALA A 344 5.39 29.21 -0.86
CA ALA A 344 4.47 29.21 0.27
C ALA A 344 3.00 29.02 -0.15
N CYS A 345 2.62 29.57 -1.31
CA CYS A 345 1.29 29.36 -1.89
C CYS A 345 1.13 27.91 -2.40
N LEU A 346 2.12 27.38 -3.11
CA LEU A 346 2.11 25.99 -3.58
C LEU A 346 2.07 24.98 -2.42
N ALA A 347 2.73 25.28 -1.31
CA ALA A 347 2.67 24.45 -0.10
C ALA A 347 1.27 24.43 0.54
N TYR A 348 0.46 25.47 0.34
CA TYR A 348 -0.92 25.53 0.85
C TYR A 348 -1.94 24.88 -0.09
N TYR A 349 -1.66 24.90 -1.40
CA TYR A 349 -2.54 24.38 -2.46
C TYR A 349 -2.04 23.03 -3.03
N ASP A 350 -1.41 22.20 -2.21
CA ASP A 350 -0.97 20.83 -2.56
C ASP A 350 -0.14 20.75 -3.86
N LEU A 351 0.82 21.66 -4.05
CA LEU A 351 1.69 21.76 -5.24
C LEU A 351 0.93 21.99 -6.56
N ASN A 352 -0.30 22.51 -6.53
CA ASN A 352 -1.09 22.79 -7.73
C ASN A 352 -0.89 24.24 -8.25
N PRO A 353 -0.21 24.45 -9.39
CA PRO A 353 0.04 25.78 -9.94
C PRO A 353 -1.25 26.47 -10.42
N GLU A 354 -2.21 25.73 -10.98
CA GLU A 354 -3.46 26.30 -11.52
C GLU A 354 -4.33 26.89 -10.41
N ALA A 355 -4.41 26.19 -9.26
CA ALA A 355 -5.15 26.66 -8.09
C ALA A 355 -4.51 27.92 -7.49
N VAL A 356 -3.17 27.98 -7.45
CA VAL A 356 -2.42 29.16 -6.99
C VAL A 356 -2.65 30.34 -7.93
N ILE A 357 -2.56 30.14 -9.25
CA ILE A 357 -2.78 31.19 -10.25
C ILE A 357 -4.21 31.72 -10.16
N MET A 358 -5.21 30.84 -10.05
CA MET A 358 -6.61 31.23 -9.92
C MET A 358 -6.84 32.04 -8.64
N ALA A 359 -6.32 31.58 -7.50
CA ALA A 359 -6.45 32.29 -6.23
C ALA A 359 -5.79 33.69 -6.27
N ILE A 360 -4.65 33.82 -6.96
CA ILE A 360 -3.95 35.10 -7.15
C ILE A 360 -4.70 36.04 -8.09
N LEU A 361 -5.25 35.53 -9.20
CA LEU A 361 -6.02 36.33 -10.16
C LEU A 361 -7.37 36.79 -9.59
N GLU A 362 -7.98 36.00 -8.71
CA GLU A 362 -9.25 36.32 -8.05
C GLU A 362 -9.10 37.14 -6.76
N ASP A 363 -7.86 37.51 -6.38
CA ASP A 363 -7.51 38.14 -5.08
C ASP A 363 -8.10 37.38 -3.86
N ASN A 364 -8.30 36.07 -4.01
CA ASN A 364 -8.95 35.19 -3.03
C ASN A 364 -7.91 34.34 -2.28
N LEU A 365 -6.86 34.98 -1.79
CA LEU A 365 -5.85 34.28 -0.98
C LEU A 365 -6.33 34.12 0.47
N PRO A 366 -6.00 32.99 1.12
CA PRO A 366 -6.17 32.82 2.55
C PRO A 366 -5.53 33.99 3.32
N PRO A 367 -6.12 34.42 4.46
CA PRO A 367 -5.58 35.53 5.24
C PRO A 367 -4.16 35.28 5.75
N SER A 368 -3.76 34.01 5.86
CA SER A 368 -2.39 33.58 6.18
C SER A 368 -1.38 33.85 5.07
N LEU A 369 -1.79 33.89 3.79
CA LEU A 369 -0.94 34.11 2.63
C LEU A 369 -1.04 35.55 2.08
N ALA A 370 -2.20 36.20 2.23
CA ALA A 370 -2.43 37.57 1.79
C ALA A 370 -1.57 38.61 2.54
N GLY A 371 -1.11 38.28 3.76
CA GLY A 371 -0.23 39.12 4.56
C GLY A 371 1.28 38.94 4.30
N LEU A 372 1.68 37.96 3.47
CA LEU A 372 3.09 37.76 3.12
C LEU A 372 3.54 38.78 2.06
N ASP A 373 4.83 39.09 2.07
CA ASP A 373 5.44 39.94 1.04
C ASP A 373 5.43 39.21 -0.32
N ARG A 374 4.71 39.80 -1.29
CA ARG A 374 4.57 39.27 -2.65
C ARG A 374 5.89 39.22 -3.43
N THR A 375 6.91 39.93 -2.97
CA THR A 375 8.25 40.02 -3.60
C THR A 375 9.34 39.23 -2.86
N MET A 376 8.96 38.35 -1.93
CA MET A 376 9.90 37.58 -1.12
C MET A 376 10.84 36.70 -1.98
N ALA A 377 12.14 37.01 -1.93
CA ALA A 377 13.20 36.22 -2.56
C ALA A 377 13.55 34.97 -1.73
N ASP A 378 13.99 33.93 -2.42
CA ASP A 378 14.34 32.63 -1.85
C ASP A 378 15.55 32.76 -0.91
N THR A 379 15.39 32.52 0.39
CA THR A 379 16.50 32.53 1.35
C THR A 379 17.01 31.11 1.61
N PRO A 380 18.28 30.80 1.33
CA PRO A 380 18.93 29.62 1.89
C PRO A 380 19.19 29.89 3.38
N VAL A 381 18.78 28.94 4.23
CA VAL A 381 18.85 29.01 5.69
C VAL A 381 20.29 29.23 6.17
N ALA A 382 20.52 30.32 6.92
CA ALA A 382 21.63 30.44 7.85
C ALA A 382 21.18 31.13 9.16
N THR A 383 21.64 30.56 10.26
CA THR A 383 21.32 30.77 11.67
C THR A 383 21.44 32.21 12.20
N THR A 384 20.65 32.49 13.26
CA THR A 384 20.85 33.45 14.39
C THR A 384 20.42 34.94 14.30
N ALA A 385 19.49 35.28 15.21
CA ALA A 385 19.39 36.46 16.11
C ALA A 385 19.19 37.90 15.54
N ALA A 386 18.13 38.57 16.04
CA ALA A 386 17.96 40.03 16.07
C ALA A 386 18.75 40.66 17.26
N PRO A 387 18.86 42.00 17.49
CA PRO A 387 18.20 43.15 16.81
C PRO A 387 19.08 44.43 16.56
N THR A 388 18.46 45.47 15.96
CA THR A 388 18.61 46.94 16.25
C THR A 388 19.40 47.87 15.28
N THR A 389 18.61 48.65 14.50
CA THR A 389 18.70 50.08 14.09
C THR A 389 20.03 50.78 13.71
N GLY A 390 20.00 51.50 12.57
CA GLY A 390 20.83 52.70 12.31
C GLY A 390 21.04 53.05 10.82
N ILE A 391 20.26 54.00 10.30
CA ILE A 391 20.35 54.67 8.97
C ILE A 391 21.38 55.84 9.04
N PRO A 392 21.72 56.67 8.00
CA PRO A 392 21.88 56.57 6.53
C PRO A 392 23.25 57.08 6.00
N SER A 393 23.52 56.98 4.69
CA SER A 393 23.97 58.12 3.83
C SER A 393 24.26 57.64 2.39
N THR A 394 23.47 58.03 1.37
CA THR A 394 23.53 59.26 0.52
C THR A 394 24.39 59.15 -0.74
N ALA A 395 23.89 59.81 -1.80
CA ALA A 395 24.49 60.18 -3.09
C ALA A 395 24.25 59.17 -4.23
N ALA A 396 23.26 59.41 -5.12
CA ALA A 396 23.32 60.34 -6.28
C ALA A 396 24.18 59.77 -7.43
N SER A 397 23.89 59.86 -8.72
CA SER A 397 22.78 60.38 -9.52
C SER A 397 23.19 60.16 -11.00
N VAL A 398 22.29 59.63 -11.82
CA VAL A 398 21.89 60.14 -13.16
C VAL A 398 22.91 60.11 -14.34
N ALA A 399 22.37 59.69 -15.51
CA ALA A 399 22.74 60.05 -16.92
C ALA A 399 24.04 59.46 -17.53
N ASP A 400 24.17 59.14 -18.83
CA ASP A 400 23.30 59.17 -20.03
C ASP A 400 24.03 58.46 -21.22
N GLU A 401 23.24 58.04 -22.20
CA GLU A 401 23.46 57.82 -23.65
C GLU A 401 24.82 57.49 -24.33
N SER A 402 24.76 56.40 -25.14
CA SER A 402 25.05 56.30 -26.60
C SER A 402 26.14 55.33 -27.11
N ALA A 403 25.65 54.35 -27.90
CA ALA A 403 26.17 53.74 -29.14
C ALA A 403 27.62 53.24 -29.29
N ALA A 404 27.78 51.93 -29.55
CA ALA A 404 28.52 51.39 -30.72
C ALA A 404 28.32 49.86 -30.87
N GLU A 405 28.22 49.43 -32.13
CA GLU A 405 28.02 48.06 -32.66
C GLU A 405 29.19 47.09 -32.38
N SER A 406 28.91 45.78 -32.26
CA SER A 406 29.33 44.72 -33.23
C SER A 406 29.33 43.29 -32.67
N ASP A 407 28.85 42.39 -33.54
CA ASP A 407 29.06 40.93 -33.67
C ASP A 407 28.56 39.92 -32.62
N ALA A 408 27.62 39.09 -33.10
CA ALA A 408 27.18 37.81 -32.57
C ALA A 408 28.24 36.69 -32.82
N PRO A 409 28.11 35.53 -32.16
CA PRO A 409 27.27 34.49 -32.77
C PRO A 409 26.32 33.82 -31.78
N THR A 410 25.04 33.83 -32.14
CA THR A 410 23.96 33.08 -31.52
C THR A 410 24.03 31.62 -31.99
N ALA A 411 24.08 30.67 -31.06
CA ALA A 411 23.75 29.27 -31.29
C ALA A 411 22.94 28.77 -30.11
N GLU A 412 21.65 29.06 -30.14
CA GLU A 412 20.66 28.41 -29.29
C GLU A 412 20.42 27.00 -29.84
N HIS A 413 20.99 26.00 -29.19
CA HIS A 413 20.61 24.62 -29.42
C HIS A 413 19.31 24.35 -28.65
N SER A 414 18.19 24.45 -29.35
CA SER A 414 16.89 24.01 -28.85
C SER A 414 16.98 22.56 -28.36
N ALA A 415 16.39 22.25 -27.19
CA ALA A 415 16.36 20.92 -26.60
C ALA A 415 15.78 19.82 -27.52
N LEU A 416 15.15 20.21 -28.64
CA LEU A 416 14.63 19.33 -29.68
C LEU A 416 15.72 18.76 -30.62
N ASP A 417 16.93 19.34 -30.66
CA ASP A 417 18.06 18.80 -31.43
C ASP A 417 18.82 17.68 -30.70
N ALA A 418 18.64 17.55 -29.38
CA ALA A 418 19.27 16.50 -28.58
C ALA A 418 18.51 15.15 -28.60
N ARG A 419 17.23 15.15 -29.02
CA ARG A 419 16.43 13.93 -29.16
C ARG A 419 16.82 13.24 -30.48
N ARG A 420 17.20 11.95 -30.40
CA ARG A 420 17.43 11.08 -31.56
C ARG A 420 16.41 9.95 -31.54
N ASN A 421 15.30 10.09 -32.26
CA ASN A 421 14.32 9.04 -32.49
C ASN A 421 14.42 8.51 -33.94
N ILE A 422 13.92 7.29 -34.16
CA ILE A 422 13.88 6.63 -35.49
C ILE A 422 12.96 7.33 -36.51
N PHE A 423 12.16 8.30 -36.06
CA PHE A 423 11.23 9.08 -36.88
C PHE A 423 11.68 10.55 -37.07
N ASP A 424 12.88 10.91 -36.64
CA ASP A 424 13.39 12.27 -36.82
C ASP A 424 13.65 12.56 -38.32
N ASN A 425 13.16 13.71 -38.79
CA ASN A 425 13.20 14.16 -40.19
C ASN A 425 12.32 13.39 -41.19
N ASP A 426 11.47 12.46 -40.74
CA ASP A 426 10.51 11.79 -41.62
C ASP A 426 9.28 12.67 -41.94
N GLU A 427 8.39 12.19 -42.83
CA GLU A 427 7.21 12.96 -43.28
C GLU A 427 6.15 13.16 -42.17
N PHE A 428 6.27 12.44 -41.06
CA PHE A 428 5.40 12.49 -39.88
C PHE A 428 6.09 13.11 -38.65
N ASP A 429 7.20 13.82 -38.84
CA ASP A 429 7.91 14.55 -37.78
C ASP A 429 7.11 15.79 -37.33
N ILE A 430 6.17 15.56 -36.40
CA ILE A 430 5.24 16.55 -35.83
C ILE A 430 5.98 17.59 -34.96
N PHE A 431 7.18 17.29 -34.48
CA PHE A 431 7.90 18.17 -33.54
C PHE A 431 8.74 19.22 -34.27
N ARG A 432 9.23 18.93 -35.49
CA ARG A 432 9.97 19.90 -36.31
C ARG A 432 9.09 20.58 -37.36
N ARG A 433 7.99 19.97 -37.79
CA ARG A 433 7.11 20.50 -38.85
C ARG A 433 5.68 20.63 -38.35
N ASN A 434 5.11 21.80 -38.57
CA ASN A 434 3.72 22.10 -38.20
C ASN A 434 2.72 21.84 -39.35
N THR A 435 3.12 21.05 -40.36
CA THR A 435 2.32 20.76 -41.56
C THR A 435 2.41 19.28 -41.93
N LEU A 436 1.27 18.59 -41.91
CA LEU A 436 1.15 17.17 -42.29
C LEU A 436 0.29 17.03 -43.54
N ASP A 437 0.65 16.11 -44.44
CA ASP A 437 -0.17 15.73 -45.60
C ASP A 437 -1.25 14.72 -45.16
N TRP A 438 -2.45 15.24 -44.91
CA TRP A 438 -3.61 14.48 -44.44
C TRP A 438 -4.10 13.40 -45.43
N SER A 439 -3.65 13.40 -46.68
CA SER A 439 -4.05 12.40 -47.69
C SER A 439 -3.50 10.99 -47.42
N ARG A 440 -2.43 10.87 -46.62
CA ARG A 440 -1.79 9.59 -46.25
C ARG A 440 -2.20 9.09 -44.87
N VAL A 441 -3.06 9.82 -44.17
CA VAL A 441 -3.56 9.45 -42.84
C VAL A 441 -4.86 8.66 -42.99
N HIS A 442 -4.79 7.34 -42.81
CA HIS A 442 -5.97 6.48 -42.87
C HIS A 442 -6.69 6.41 -41.51
N ARG A 443 -7.66 7.30 -41.31
CA ARG A 443 -8.59 7.23 -40.17
C ARG A 443 -9.66 6.18 -40.44
N LYS A 444 -9.56 4.99 -39.84
CA LYS A 444 -10.67 4.03 -39.85
C LYS A 444 -11.85 4.63 -39.09
N LYS A 445 -12.94 4.89 -39.82
CA LYS A 445 -14.17 5.49 -39.34
C LYS A 445 -14.97 4.45 -38.55
N ALA A 446 -15.37 4.81 -37.34
CA ALA A 446 -16.43 4.15 -36.60
C ALA A 446 -17.78 4.57 -37.22
N ASP A 447 -18.60 3.59 -37.57
CA ASP A 447 -20.06 3.69 -37.67
C ASP A 447 -20.60 2.27 -37.94
N GLU A 448 -21.20 1.63 -36.93
CA GLU A 448 -22.46 0.90 -37.11
C GLU A 448 -23.14 0.72 -35.75
N GLN A 449 -24.10 1.59 -35.49
CA GLN A 449 -25.08 1.45 -34.42
C GLN A 449 -26.02 0.31 -34.83
N THR A 450 -25.83 -0.87 -34.23
CA THR A 450 -26.80 -1.97 -34.35
C THR A 450 -27.73 -1.90 -33.14
N ASP A 451 -28.99 -1.60 -33.43
CA ASP A 451 -30.10 -1.75 -32.48
C ASP A 451 -30.15 -3.18 -31.95
N ILE A 452 -29.82 -3.36 -30.67
CA ILE A 452 -29.84 -4.67 -29.98
C ILE A 452 -31.25 -5.05 -29.48
N ASN A 453 -32.28 -4.32 -29.91
CA ASN A 453 -33.68 -4.58 -29.56
C ASN A 453 -34.43 -5.23 -30.71
N ALA A 454 -34.05 -6.45 -31.05
CA ALA A 454 -34.95 -7.38 -31.73
C ALA A 454 -34.75 -8.76 -31.12
N GLY A 455 -35.77 -9.22 -30.39
CA GLY A 455 -35.75 -10.45 -29.62
C GLY A 455 -35.50 -11.67 -30.50
N ASP A 456 -34.29 -12.19 -30.45
CA ASP A 456 -33.94 -13.43 -31.14
C ASP A 456 -34.04 -14.60 -30.16
N HIS A 457 -35.25 -15.15 -30.06
CA HIS A 457 -35.57 -16.32 -29.23
C HIS A 457 -34.65 -17.53 -29.58
N ALA A 458 -34.05 -17.53 -30.76
CA ALA A 458 -33.10 -18.54 -31.20
C ALA A 458 -31.76 -18.47 -30.45
N VAL A 459 -31.26 -17.28 -30.10
CA VAL A 459 -30.01 -17.11 -29.37
C VAL A 459 -30.17 -17.55 -27.91
N LYS A 460 -31.31 -17.22 -27.29
CA LYS A 460 -31.63 -17.65 -25.93
C LYS A 460 -31.82 -19.17 -25.83
N SER A 461 -32.46 -19.79 -26.82
CA SER A 461 -32.58 -21.26 -26.89
C SER A 461 -31.24 -21.96 -27.12
N ARG A 462 -30.34 -21.36 -27.91
CA ARG A 462 -28.98 -21.89 -28.13
C ARG A 462 -28.12 -21.81 -26.87
N ILE A 463 -28.24 -20.71 -26.12
CA ILE A 463 -27.53 -20.52 -24.83
C ILE A 463 -28.07 -21.51 -23.79
N MET A 464 -29.39 -21.72 -23.72
CA MET A 464 -30.00 -22.70 -22.83
C MET A 464 -29.56 -24.14 -23.14
N GLU A 465 -29.46 -24.51 -24.42
CA GLU A 465 -28.96 -25.84 -24.85
C GLU A 465 -27.49 -26.06 -24.45
N ILE A 466 -26.67 -25.00 -24.49
CA ILE A 466 -25.26 -25.07 -24.10
C ILE A 466 -25.13 -25.20 -22.57
N VAL A 467 -25.95 -24.49 -21.80
CA VAL A 467 -25.96 -24.60 -20.33
C VAL A 467 -26.43 -25.99 -19.88
N GLN A 468 -27.47 -26.53 -20.50
CA GLN A 468 -28.00 -27.85 -20.16
C GLN A 468 -27.01 -28.99 -20.45
N ARG A 469 -26.18 -28.85 -21.50
CA ARG A 469 -25.09 -29.79 -21.79
C ARG A 469 -23.94 -29.73 -20.79
N ILE A 470 -23.71 -28.58 -20.17
CA ILE A 470 -22.65 -28.43 -19.15
C ILE A 470 -23.14 -29.02 -17.82
N GLU A 471 -24.43 -28.87 -17.50
CA GLU A 471 -25.03 -29.48 -16.31
C GLU A 471 -25.11 -31.02 -16.39
N GLU A 472 -25.20 -31.61 -17.58
CA GLU A 472 -25.20 -33.06 -17.80
C GLU A 472 -23.81 -33.72 -17.73
N ASP A 473 -22.71 -32.95 -17.88
CA ASP A 473 -21.32 -33.48 -17.88
C ASP A 473 -20.65 -33.44 -16.48
N ASP A 474 -21.32 -32.84 -15.47
CA ASP A 474 -20.82 -32.74 -14.08
C ASP A 474 -21.50 -33.72 -13.11
N GLU A 475 -22.24 -34.74 -13.59
CA GLU A 475 -22.54 -35.94 -12.80
C GLU A 475 -21.25 -36.75 -12.64
N TYR A 476 -20.43 -36.33 -11.68
CA TYR A 476 -19.27 -37.06 -11.20
C TYR A 476 -19.71 -38.46 -10.75
N ASP A 477 -19.34 -39.45 -11.54
CA ASP A 477 -19.46 -40.88 -11.27
C ASP A 477 -18.69 -41.25 -9.99
N ASP A 478 -19.41 -41.41 -8.88
CA ASP A 478 -18.91 -41.81 -7.56
C ASP A 478 -18.72 -43.34 -7.43
N THR A 479 -18.68 -44.08 -8.54
CA THR A 479 -18.54 -45.55 -8.58
C THR A 479 -17.11 -46.06 -8.30
N TYR A 480 -16.21 -45.24 -7.72
CA TYR A 480 -14.86 -45.68 -7.34
C TYR A 480 -14.37 -45.06 -6.01
N ASP A 481 -15.13 -45.22 -4.93
CA ASP A 481 -14.56 -45.26 -3.57
C ASP A 481 -15.31 -46.23 -2.64
N ASP A 482 -15.59 -47.44 -3.13
CA ASP A 482 -15.95 -48.57 -2.27
C ASP A 482 -14.68 -49.32 -1.82
N THR A 483 -14.30 -49.06 -0.57
CA THR A 483 -13.89 -50.04 0.43
C THR A 483 -12.72 -50.98 0.09
N VAL A 484 -11.52 -50.64 0.57
CA VAL A 484 -10.58 -51.68 1.02
C VAL A 484 -10.99 -52.09 2.44
N GLN A 485 -11.84 -53.10 2.51
CA GLN A 485 -12.08 -53.92 3.70
C GLN A 485 -11.34 -55.24 3.51
N ASP A 486 -10.33 -55.49 4.36
CA ASP A 486 -9.81 -56.79 4.82
C ASP A 486 -8.54 -56.51 5.64
N ASN A 487 -8.35 -56.90 6.89
CA ASN A 487 -8.96 -57.97 7.67
C ASN A 487 -8.94 -57.62 9.15
N ALA A 488 -10.07 -57.81 9.81
CA ALA A 488 -10.12 -58.21 11.21
C ALA A 488 -10.81 -59.56 11.27
N VAL A 489 -10.15 -60.62 11.75
CA VAL A 489 -10.74 -61.53 12.74
C VAL A 489 -9.71 -62.48 13.37
N ASN A 490 -9.79 -62.52 14.70
CA ASN A 490 -9.76 -63.70 15.59
C ASN A 490 -8.41 -64.40 15.89
N ASP A 491 -8.13 -64.89 17.10
CA ASP A 491 -8.99 -65.19 18.26
C ASP A 491 -8.16 -65.36 19.57
N ALA A 492 -8.84 -65.08 20.68
CA ALA A 492 -8.86 -65.81 21.97
C ALA A 492 -7.64 -65.95 22.92
N GLN A 493 -7.90 -65.45 24.15
CA GLN A 493 -7.83 -66.16 25.46
C GLN A 493 -6.56 -66.12 26.35
N ASP A 494 -6.84 -65.59 27.55
CA ASP A 494 -6.50 -66.10 28.90
C ASP A 494 -5.14 -65.87 29.59
N ALA A 495 -5.28 -65.27 30.79
CA ALA A 495 -4.70 -65.63 32.08
C ALA A 495 -3.31 -65.10 32.56
N ASP A 496 -3.38 -64.63 33.81
CA ASP A 496 -2.41 -64.69 34.93
C ASP A 496 -1.19 -63.74 35.02
N GLU A 497 -1.36 -62.75 35.91
CA GLU A 497 -0.56 -62.50 37.12
C GLU A 497 0.89 -63.07 37.15
N PHE A 498 1.92 -62.21 37.12
CA PHE A 498 3.05 -62.26 38.07
C PHE A 498 3.94 -61.00 38.06
N ILE A 499 4.43 -60.71 39.26
CA ILE A 499 5.31 -59.65 39.76
C ILE A 499 6.72 -59.70 39.15
N ASP A 500 7.37 -58.57 38.84
CA ASP A 500 8.64 -58.15 39.49
C ASP A 500 9.07 -56.71 39.17
N ALA A 501 9.67 -56.10 40.18
CA ALA A 501 10.03 -54.71 40.37
C ALA A 501 11.28 -54.27 39.62
N SER A 502 11.39 -52.96 39.36
CA SER A 502 12.66 -52.22 39.50
C SER A 502 12.43 -50.71 39.55
N LYS A 503 12.17 -50.21 40.75
CA LYS A 503 12.27 -48.79 41.12
C LYS A 503 13.69 -48.56 41.65
N LYS A 504 14.49 -47.73 40.97
CA LYS A 504 15.65 -47.05 41.57
C LYS A 504 15.43 -45.54 41.51
N ARG A 505 14.96 -45.01 42.63
CA ARG A 505 15.11 -43.61 43.03
C ARG A 505 15.78 -43.68 44.41
N GLY A 506 16.85 -42.92 44.62
CA GLY A 506 17.46 -42.83 45.95
C GLY A 506 18.69 -41.94 45.97
N LEU A 507 18.50 -40.70 46.39
CA LEU A 507 19.23 -39.96 47.44
C LEU A 507 18.35 -38.73 47.78
N PRO A 508 18.38 -38.14 49.00
CA PRO A 508 19.55 -37.99 49.88
C PRO A 508 19.34 -38.31 51.38
N GLU A 509 20.45 -38.26 52.11
CA GLU A 509 20.67 -38.38 53.56
C GLU A 509 19.86 -37.40 54.44
N PRO A 510 19.57 -37.76 55.70
CA PRO A 510 19.07 -36.84 56.72
C PRO A 510 20.19 -36.30 57.63
N ALA A 511 20.13 -35.01 57.95
CA ALA A 511 20.85 -34.43 59.08
C ALA A 511 19.90 -34.32 60.28
N ALA A 512 20.29 -34.88 61.44
CA ALA A 512 19.73 -34.48 62.73
C ALA A 512 20.72 -34.68 63.88
N HIS A 513 21.09 -33.52 64.41
CA HIS A 513 21.74 -33.17 65.66
C HIS A 513 21.33 -33.95 66.92
N LYS A 514 22.30 -34.04 67.87
CA LYS A 514 22.04 -34.10 69.32
C LYS A 514 21.50 -32.75 69.81
N SER A 515 20.39 -32.76 70.58
CA SER A 515 20.40 -32.55 72.04
C SER A 515 18.99 -32.32 72.61
N ASP A 516 18.67 -33.09 73.65
CA ASP A 516 17.86 -32.78 74.83
C ASP A 516 16.35 -32.48 74.73
N GLY A 517 15.56 -33.40 75.30
CA GLY A 517 15.11 -33.15 76.68
C GLY A 517 13.67 -32.65 76.91
N ALA A 518 12.69 -33.53 76.67
CA ALA A 518 11.59 -33.84 77.61
C ALA A 518 10.52 -32.74 77.92
N PRO A 519 9.42 -33.05 78.64
CA PRO A 519 8.10 -33.18 78.00
C PRO A 519 6.97 -32.41 78.71
N GLY A 520 5.79 -32.37 78.09
CA GLY A 520 4.55 -31.88 78.68
C GLY A 520 3.43 -31.83 77.66
#